data_AF-A0A973HXU8-F1
#
_entry.id   AF-A0A973HXU8-F1
#
_cell.length_a   1.000
_cell.length_b   1.000
_cell.length_c   1.000
_cell.angle_alpha   90.00
_cell.angle_beta   90.00
_cell.angle_gamma   90.00
#
_symmetry.space_group_name_H-M   'P 1'
#
loop_
_entity.id
_entity.type
_entity.pdbx_description
1 polymer ?
#
loop_
_entity_poly.entity_id
_entity_poly.type
_entity_poly.pdbx_seq_one_letter_code
_entity_poly.pdbx_strand_id
1 'polypeptide(L)'
;MRLLITLLLSTFFTFTAQAENSSWELEKENEDLHLKVFTREIDGSDLKEFRGEMLVKTEMTTLAALLLDGQSAPKWMHQCEKFELVEQIDPLTAVVYFINGAPWPVDDRDAVISSRMSQDPETLVVTIEIDALSDRLPEDENYVRIPRMSGFWSFTPVDNGKILVRYQVHAEPGGSLPSWLANSVVVDTPYYTMANMVEMLKKEKYQQAEISLIKNVQ
;
A
#
# COMPACT_ATOMS: atom_id res chain seq x y z
N MET A 1 -10.22 75.47 12.84
CA MET A 1 -11.18 74.56 12.18
C MET A 1 -10.72 73.13 12.47
N ARG A 2 -11.40 72.44 13.39
CA ARG A 2 -11.09 71.06 13.82
C ARG A 2 -11.56 70.12 12.71
N LEU A 3 -10.72 69.19 12.23
CA LEU A 3 -11.20 68.07 11.42
C LEU A 3 -10.75 66.75 12.05
N LEU A 4 -11.76 65.90 12.29
CA LEU A 4 -11.73 64.66 13.04
C LEU A 4 -10.90 63.59 12.31
N ILE A 5 -10.11 62.84 13.09
CA ILE A 5 -9.48 61.58 12.67
C ILE A 5 -10.50 60.46 12.97
N THR A 6 -11.03 59.81 11.93
CA THR A 6 -11.91 58.64 12.06
C THR A 6 -11.04 57.39 12.02
N LEU A 7 -10.86 56.73 13.16
CA LEU A 7 -10.13 55.47 13.28
C LEU A 7 -11.05 54.32 12.84
N LEU A 8 -10.79 53.74 11.67
CA LEU A 8 -11.50 52.55 11.18
C LEU A 8 -10.93 51.31 11.90
N LEU A 9 -11.70 50.74 12.82
CA LEU A 9 -11.35 49.50 13.51
C LEU A 9 -11.71 48.31 12.61
N SER A 10 -10.73 47.82 11.84
CA SER A 10 -10.88 46.60 11.02
C SER A 10 -10.75 45.36 11.91
N THR A 11 -11.87 44.72 12.23
CA THR A 11 -11.90 43.39 12.86
C THR A 11 -11.42 42.34 11.87
N PHE A 12 -10.20 41.84 12.08
CA PHE A 12 -9.70 40.64 11.41
C PHE A 12 -10.48 39.43 11.94
N PHE A 13 -11.37 38.88 11.11
CA PHE A 13 -11.90 37.52 11.32
C PHE A 13 -10.79 36.55 10.90
N THR A 14 -10.06 36.00 11.87
CA THR A 14 -9.18 34.86 11.61
C THR A 14 -10.04 33.62 11.41
N PHE A 15 -10.26 33.26 10.14
CA PHE A 15 -10.76 31.94 9.77
C PHE A 15 -9.62 30.96 10.03
N THR A 16 -9.67 30.24 11.16
CA THR A 16 -8.81 29.09 11.37
C THR A 16 -9.34 27.98 10.47
N ALA A 17 -8.75 27.83 9.28
CA ALA A 17 -8.90 26.61 8.50
C ALA A 17 -8.32 25.47 9.33
N GLN A 18 -9.20 24.68 9.94
CA GLN A 18 -8.80 23.44 10.57
C GLN A 18 -8.45 22.49 9.42
N ALA A 19 -7.17 22.16 9.28
CA ALA A 19 -6.75 21.11 8.36
C ALA A 19 -7.49 19.84 8.79
N GLU A 20 -8.43 19.38 7.97
CA GLU A 20 -9.04 18.07 8.12
C GLU A 20 -7.95 17.05 7.77
N ASN A 21 -7.20 16.59 8.78
CA ASN A 21 -6.51 15.32 8.65
C ASN A 21 -7.60 14.26 8.40
N SER A 22 -7.77 13.86 7.14
CA SER A 22 -8.77 12.88 6.74
C SER A 22 -8.66 11.63 7.63
N SER A 23 -9.73 11.35 8.37
CA SER A 23 -9.81 10.20 9.24
C SER A 23 -10.05 8.94 8.42
N TRP A 24 -9.43 7.83 8.82
CA TRP A 24 -9.68 6.52 8.22
C TRP A 24 -11.14 6.09 8.39
N GLU A 25 -11.80 5.74 7.29
CA GLU A 25 -13.15 5.18 7.23
C GLU A 25 -13.09 3.66 7.06
N LEU A 26 -13.86 2.89 7.82
CA LEU A 26 -13.96 1.45 7.65
C LEU A 26 -14.90 1.13 6.48
N GLU A 27 -14.38 0.52 5.42
CA GLU A 27 -15.12 0.21 4.19
C GLU A 27 -15.55 -1.26 4.12
N LYS A 28 -14.76 -2.17 4.71
CA LYS A 28 -15.02 -3.62 4.67
C LYS A 28 -14.44 -4.33 5.88
N GLU A 29 -15.16 -5.33 6.38
CA GLU A 29 -14.70 -6.23 7.44
C GLU A 29 -15.05 -7.67 7.10
N ASN A 30 -14.12 -8.58 7.38
CA ASN A 30 -14.31 -10.01 7.33
C ASN A 30 -13.82 -10.60 8.66
N GLU A 31 -14.78 -10.98 9.51
CA GLU A 31 -14.51 -11.46 10.86
C GLU A 31 -13.75 -12.80 10.86
N ASP A 32 -14.06 -13.70 9.91
CA ASP A 32 -13.44 -15.03 9.80
C ASP A 32 -11.95 -14.94 9.46
N LEU A 33 -11.58 -13.99 8.61
CA LEU A 33 -10.20 -13.69 8.25
C LEU A 33 -9.53 -12.69 9.19
N HIS A 34 -10.29 -12.12 10.14
CA HIS A 34 -9.86 -10.98 10.96
C HIS A 34 -9.28 -9.82 10.13
N LEU A 35 -9.89 -9.54 8.98
CA LEU A 35 -9.45 -8.54 8.00
C LEU A 35 -10.37 -7.32 8.01
N LYS A 36 -9.79 -6.13 8.11
CA LYS A 36 -10.46 -4.83 7.97
C LYS A 36 -9.81 -4.05 6.84
N VAL A 37 -10.61 -3.38 6.03
CA VAL A 37 -10.15 -2.46 4.99
C VAL A 37 -10.69 -1.09 5.28
N PHE A 38 -9.79 -0.13 5.33
CA PHE A 38 -10.07 1.27 5.54
C PHE A 38 -9.68 2.08 4.31
N THR A 39 -10.33 3.22 4.11
CA THR A 39 -9.87 4.24 3.17
C THR A 39 -9.78 5.61 3.83
N ARG A 40 -9.04 6.53 3.22
CA ARG A 40 -9.09 7.95 3.56
C ARG A 40 -8.85 8.80 2.32
N GLU A 41 -9.34 10.03 2.37
CA GLU A 41 -9.02 11.05 1.39
C GLU A 41 -7.58 11.54 1.60
N ILE A 42 -6.93 11.98 0.52
CA ILE A 42 -5.58 12.55 0.56
C ILE A 42 -5.65 13.98 0.04
N ASP A 43 -5.15 14.93 0.83
CA ASP A 43 -5.10 16.33 0.45
C ASP A 43 -4.37 16.51 -0.89
N GLY A 44 -5.07 17.07 -1.87
CA GLY A 44 -4.53 17.31 -3.22
C GLY A 44 -4.64 16.11 -4.17
N SER A 45 -5.37 15.06 -3.81
CA SER A 45 -5.69 13.92 -4.68
C SER A 45 -7.19 13.64 -4.68
N ASP A 46 -7.75 13.31 -5.84
CA ASP A 46 -9.12 12.78 -5.95
C ASP A 46 -9.17 11.25 -5.70
N LEU A 47 -8.02 10.64 -5.42
CA LEU A 47 -7.84 9.20 -5.24
C LEU A 47 -7.65 8.89 -3.76
N LYS A 48 -8.45 7.95 -3.27
CA LYS A 48 -8.38 7.49 -1.88
C LYS A 48 -7.12 6.65 -1.65
N GLU A 49 -6.53 6.79 -0.47
CA GLU A 49 -5.56 5.81 0.05
C GLU A 49 -6.32 4.67 0.72
N PHE A 50 -5.88 3.43 0.51
CA PHE A 50 -6.40 2.29 1.27
C PHE A 50 -5.45 1.84 2.36
N ARG A 51 -6.01 1.18 3.38
CA ARG A 51 -5.26 0.40 4.37
C ARG A 51 -6.02 -0.87 4.73
N GLY A 52 -5.45 -2.02 4.41
CA GLY A 52 -5.88 -3.31 4.95
C GLY A 52 -5.13 -3.65 6.24
N GLU A 53 -5.84 -4.22 7.21
CA GLU A 53 -5.29 -4.72 8.47
C GLU A 53 -5.83 -6.12 8.75
N MET A 54 -4.95 -7.09 8.95
CA MET A 54 -5.31 -8.50 9.17
C MET A 54 -4.49 -9.13 10.30
N LEU A 55 -5.14 -9.85 11.20
CA LEU A 55 -4.46 -10.63 12.24
C LEU A 55 -4.27 -12.07 11.79
N VAL A 56 -3.02 -12.50 11.67
CA VAL A 56 -2.64 -13.87 11.27
C VAL A 56 -1.79 -14.55 12.34
N LYS A 57 -1.89 -15.87 12.44
CA LYS A 57 -1.00 -16.69 13.28
C LYS A 57 0.02 -17.38 12.38
N THR A 58 1.22 -16.83 12.30
CA THR A 58 2.32 -17.28 11.45
C THR A 58 3.64 -16.70 11.96
N GLU A 59 4.75 -17.10 11.34
CA GLU A 59 6.08 -16.56 11.58
C GLU A 59 6.40 -15.35 10.69
N MET A 60 7.32 -14.49 11.14
CA MET A 60 7.81 -13.34 10.35
C MET A 60 8.51 -13.79 9.07
N THR A 61 9.30 -14.86 9.13
CA THR A 61 9.97 -15.42 7.97
C THR A 61 8.99 -15.96 6.92
N THR A 62 7.85 -16.53 7.34
CA THR A 62 6.79 -16.96 6.41
C THR A 62 6.22 -15.78 5.61
N LEU A 63 5.92 -14.68 6.29
CA LEU A 63 5.39 -13.46 5.65
C LEU A 63 6.45 -12.84 4.73
N ALA A 64 7.66 -12.64 5.23
CA ALA A 64 8.76 -12.09 4.44
C ALA A 64 9.07 -12.95 3.20
N ALA A 65 9.05 -14.28 3.33
CA ALA A 65 9.29 -15.18 2.21
C ALA A 65 8.22 -15.10 1.12
N LEU A 66 6.95 -14.92 1.50
CA LEU A 66 5.89 -14.68 0.53
C LEU A 66 6.10 -13.36 -0.23
N LEU A 67 6.46 -12.28 0.48
CA LEU A 67 6.66 -10.96 -0.12
C LEU A 67 7.92 -10.88 -1.01
N LEU A 68 8.94 -11.69 -0.74
CA LEU A 68 10.13 -11.80 -1.59
C LEU A 68 9.92 -12.71 -2.81
N ASP A 69 8.87 -13.55 -2.82
CA ASP A 69 8.54 -14.46 -3.92
C ASP A 69 7.70 -13.76 -5.01
N GLY A 70 8.36 -12.86 -5.75
CA GLY A 70 7.73 -12.11 -6.83
C GLY A 70 7.10 -12.98 -7.92
N GLN A 71 7.68 -14.15 -8.21
CA GLN A 71 7.10 -15.09 -9.20
C GLN A 71 5.73 -15.64 -8.77
N SER A 72 5.45 -15.66 -7.47
CA SER A 72 4.16 -16.09 -6.96
C SER A 72 3.16 -14.93 -6.81
N ALA A 73 3.57 -13.67 -6.95
CA ALA A 73 2.70 -12.50 -6.77
C ALA A 73 1.40 -12.56 -7.61
N PRO A 74 1.42 -12.92 -8.92
CA PRO A 74 0.19 -13.04 -9.71
C PRO A 74 -0.81 -14.10 -9.20
N LYS A 75 -0.39 -15.00 -8.30
CA LYS A 75 -1.26 -16.04 -7.73
C LYS A 75 -2.07 -15.55 -6.53
N TRP A 76 -1.72 -14.40 -5.94
CA TRP A 76 -2.36 -13.95 -4.71
C TRP A 76 -2.64 -12.44 -4.66
N MET A 77 -1.81 -11.62 -5.30
CA MET A 77 -2.08 -10.19 -5.42
C MET A 77 -3.25 -9.95 -6.37
N HIS A 78 -4.26 -9.22 -5.90
CA HIS A 78 -5.45 -8.93 -6.68
C HIS A 78 -5.08 -8.19 -7.96
N GLN A 79 -5.60 -8.66 -9.10
CA GLN A 79 -5.37 -8.06 -10.43
C GLN A 79 -3.90 -7.98 -10.89
N CYS A 80 -2.95 -8.60 -10.18
CA CYS A 80 -1.58 -8.68 -10.63
C CYS A 80 -1.47 -9.72 -11.75
N GLU A 81 -1.19 -9.27 -12.98
CA GLU A 81 -1.01 -10.16 -14.14
C GLU A 81 0.45 -10.58 -14.29
N LYS A 82 1.36 -9.69 -13.92
CA LYS A 82 2.80 -9.86 -14.09
C LYS A 82 3.53 -9.21 -12.93
N PHE A 83 4.60 -9.84 -12.47
CA PHE A 83 5.49 -9.31 -11.44
C PHE A 83 6.91 -9.84 -11.67
N GLU A 84 7.81 -8.97 -12.13
CA GLU A 84 9.15 -9.33 -12.56
C GLU A 84 10.22 -8.51 -11.83
N LEU A 85 11.28 -9.20 -11.41
CA LEU A 85 12.49 -8.57 -10.90
C LEU A 85 13.19 -7.83 -12.05
N VAL A 86 13.34 -6.52 -11.91
CA VAL A 86 14.13 -5.69 -12.83
C VAL A 86 15.59 -5.69 -12.36
N GLU A 87 15.81 -5.49 -11.07
CA GLU A 87 17.14 -5.39 -10.47
C GLU A 87 17.10 -5.82 -9.00
N GLN A 88 18.03 -6.67 -8.59
CA GLN A 88 18.28 -6.95 -7.17
C GLN A 88 19.39 -6.01 -6.68
N ILE A 89 19.07 -5.06 -5.80
CA ILE A 89 20.05 -4.10 -5.26
C ILE A 89 20.84 -4.74 -4.12
N ASP A 90 20.14 -5.39 -3.21
CA ASP A 90 20.70 -6.16 -2.08
C ASP A 90 19.69 -7.26 -1.67
N PRO A 91 19.97 -8.15 -0.71
CA PRO A 91 19.07 -9.25 -0.37
C PRO A 91 17.63 -8.87 0.02
N LEU A 92 17.39 -7.63 0.47
CA LEU A 92 16.08 -7.14 0.92
C LEU A 92 15.58 -5.92 0.12
N THR A 93 16.35 -5.43 -0.85
CA THR A 93 15.97 -4.31 -1.72
C THR A 93 15.99 -4.73 -3.19
N ALA A 94 14.88 -4.50 -3.90
CA ALA A 94 14.75 -4.79 -5.32
C ALA A 94 14.01 -3.67 -6.06
N VAL A 95 14.29 -3.57 -7.37
CA VAL A 95 13.43 -2.88 -8.33
C VAL A 95 12.58 -3.92 -9.03
N VAL A 96 11.27 -3.69 -9.06
CA VAL A 96 10.28 -4.61 -9.61
C VAL A 96 9.46 -3.90 -10.67
N TYR A 97 9.13 -4.63 -11.73
CA TYR A 97 8.14 -4.27 -12.72
C TYR A 97 6.89 -5.12 -12.53
N PHE A 98 5.71 -4.50 -12.51
CA PHE A 98 4.45 -5.26 -12.45
C PHE A 98 3.38 -4.68 -13.37
N ILE A 99 2.44 -5.53 -13.76
CA ILE A 99 1.23 -5.18 -14.51
C ILE A 99 0.03 -5.47 -13.64
N ASN A 100 -0.85 -4.48 -13.52
CA ASN A 100 -2.13 -4.59 -12.84
C ASN A 100 -3.28 -4.49 -13.87
N GLY A 101 -4.01 -5.59 -14.01
CA GLY A 101 -5.15 -5.69 -14.90
C GLY A 101 -6.32 -4.82 -14.42
N ALA A 102 -6.97 -4.13 -15.34
CA ALA A 102 -8.15 -3.32 -15.09
C ALA A 102 -9.40 -3.97 -15.73
N PRO A 103 -10.60 -3.75 -15.18
CA PRO A 103 -11.81 -4.17 -15.86
C PRO A 103 -11.99 -3.41 -17.18
N TRP A 104 -12.28 -4.15 -18.26
CA TRP A 104 -12.64 -3.58 -19.56
C TRP A 104 -13.79 -2.57 -19.41
N PRO A 105 -13.77 -1.39 -20.06
CA PRO A 105 -12.90 -0.99 -21.19
C PRO A 105 -11.66 -0.16 -20.79
N VAL A 106 -11.20 -0.22 -19.55
CA VAL A 106 -10.04 0.58 -19.13
C VAL A 106 -8.74 -0.17 -19.43
N ASP A 107 -7.75 0.53 -19.98
CA ASP A 107 -6.41 -0.03 -20.22
C ASP A 107 -5.75 -0.49 -18.92
N ASP A 108 -4.93 -1.53 -18.99
CA ASP A 108 -4.17 -2.04 -17.85
C ASP A 108 -3.06 -1.06 -17.44
N ARG A 109 -2.61 -1.15 -16.19
CA ARG A 109 -1.54 -0.29 -15.67
C ARG A 109 -0.26 -1.09 -15.53
N ASP A 110 0.86 -0.46 -15.83
CA ASP A 110 2.16 -0.95 -15.40
C ASP A 110 2.81 -0.01 -14.38
N ALA A 111 3.74 -0.55 -13.61
CA ALA A 111 4.53 0.23 -12.67
C ALA A 111 5.92 -0.38 -12.51
N VAL A 112 6.90 0.50 -12.31
CA VAL A 112 8.21 0.15 -11.79
C VAL A 112 8.30 0.67 -10.37
N ILE A 113 8.69 -0.16 -9.41
CA ILE A 113 8.77 0.22 -8.00
C ILE A 113 10.10 -0.15 -7.39
N SER A 114 10.55 0.61 -6.40
CA SER A 114 11.47 0.09 -5.38
C SER A 114 10.67 -0.62 -4.30
N SER A 115 11.13 -1.79 -3.90
CA SER A 115 10.65 -2.53 -2.73
C SER A 115 11.81 -2.73 -1.76
N ARG A 116 11.71 -2.16 -0.57
CA ARG A 116 12.76 -2.21 0.46
C ARG A 116 12.23 -2.83 1.73
N MET A 117 12.69 -4.03 2.06
CA MET A 117 12.35 -4.72 3.31
C MET A 117 13.39 -4.40 4.40
N SER A 118 12.92 -4.18 5.61
CA SER A 118 13.74 -4.01 6.81
C SER A 118 13.05 -4.60 8.02
N GLN A 119 13.82 -4.90 9.08
CA GLN A 119 13.27 -5.31 10.37
C GLN A 119 13.87 -4.46 11.48
N ASP A 120 13.01 -3.92 12.33
CA ASP A 120 13.41 -3.22 13.55
C ASP A 120 14.01 -4.23 14.55
N PRO A 121 15.23 -4.01 15.06
CA PRO A 121 15.92 -5.00 15.88
C PRO A 121 15.37 -5.14 17.31
N GLU A 122 14.57 -4.17 17.78
CA GLU A 122 14.03 -4.15 19.15
C GLU A 122 12.58 -4.66 19.19
N THR A 123 11.75 -4.13 18.30
CA THR A 123 10.31 -4.44 18.20
C THR A 123 10.02 -5.63 17.28
N LEU A 124 11.02 -6.06 16.49
CA LEU A 124 10.93 -7.09 15.45
C LEU A 124 9.94 -6.77 14.33
N VAL A 125 9.40 -5.55 14.26
CA VAL A 125 8.50 -5.13 13.17
C VAL A 125 9.24 -5.20 11.85
N VAL A 126 8.65 -5.92 10.88
CA VAL A 126 9.14 -5.95 9.50
C VAL A 126 8.36 -4.91 8.70
N THR A 127 9.06 -4.07 7.95
CA THR A 127 8.44 -3.08 7.05
C THR A 127 8.99 -3.28 5.64
N ILE A 128 8.09 -3.28 4.65
CA ILE A 128 8.43 -3.26 3.23
C ILE A 128 7.90 -1.96 2.65
N GLU A 129 8.81 -1.02 2.40
CA GLU A 129 8.49 0.27 1.77
C GLU A 129 8.39 0.09 0.24
N ILE A 130 7.40 0.75 -0.35
CA ILE A 130 7.10 0.70 -1.77
C ILE A 130 7.01 2.12 -2.30
N ASP A 131 7.79 2.43 -3.34
CA ASP A 131 7.74 3.72 -4.04
C ASP A 131 7.85 3.52 -5.55
N ALA A 132 7.06 4.27 -6.31
CA ALA A 132 7.14 4.29 -7.77
C ALA A 132 8.46 4.90 -8.25
N LEU A 133 9.08 4.25 -9.24
CA LEU A 133 10.24 4.72 -9.99
C LEU A 133 9.85 4.86 -11.47
N SER A 134 8.87 5.73 -11.76
CA SER A 134 8.18 5.81 -13.06
C SER A 134 9.11 5.94 -14.27
N ASP A 135 10.27 6.60 -14.10
CA ASP A 135 11.23 6.88 -15.17
C ASP A 135 12.33 5.81 -15.30
N ARG A 136 12.26 4.72 -14.51
CA ARG A 136 13.33 3.71 -14.43
C ARG A 136 13.40 2.81 -15.66
N LEU A 137 12.26 2.57 -16.32
CA LEU A 137 12.15 1.81 -17.56
C LEU A 137 11.35 2.61 -18.60
N PRO A 138 11.59 2.41 -19.91
CA PRO A 138 10.74 2.94 -20.96
C PRO A 138 9.26 2.59 -20.73
N GLU A 139 8.38 3.46 -21.18
CA GLU A 139 6.94 3.18 -21.22
C GLU A 139 6.64 2.15 -22.32
N ASP A 140 5.63 1.31 -22.06
CA ASP A 140 5.08 0.36 -23.02
C ASP A 140 3.72 0.87 -23.49
N GLU A 141 3.53 1.03 -24.80
CA GLU A 141 2.31 1.60 -25.38
C GLU A 141 1.04 0.77 -25.12
N ASN A 142 1.18 -0.49 -24.68
CA ASN A 142 0.05 -1.34 -24.30
C ASN A 142 -0.48 -1.05 -22.89
N TYR A 143 0.23 -0.27 -22.07
CA TYR A 143 -0.08 -0.04 -20.67
C TYR A 143 -0.03 1.44 -20.29
N VAL A 144 -0.84 1.84 -19.31
CA VAL A 144 -0.73 3.17 -18.70
C VAL A 144 0.24 3.09 -17.51
N ARG A 145 1.38 3.77 -17.60
CA ARG A 145 2.35 3.85 -16.49
C ARG A 145 1.75 4.58 -15.30
N ILE A 146 1.85 3.98 -14.11
CA ILE A 146 1.54 4.64 -12.83
C ILE A 146 2.67 5.63 -12.50
N PRO A 147 2.43 6.95 -12.56
CA PRO A 147 3.48 7.95 -12.31
C PRO A 147 3.83 8.12 -10.82
N ARG A 148 2.86 7.93 -9.92
CA ARG A 148 3.09 8.07 -8.48
C ARG A 148 2.38 6.95 -7.74
N MET A 149 3.13 6.31 -6.86
CA MET A 149 2.62 5.34 -5.92
C MET A 149 3.56 5.33 -4.73
N SER A 150 3.01 5.30 -3.53
CA SER A 150 3.76 5.06 -2.32
C SER A 150 2.93 4.25 -1.35
N GLY A 151 3.60 3.46 -0.53
CA GLY A 151 2.93 2.59 0.40
C GLY A 151 3.88 1.67 1.13
N PHE A 152 3.31 0.77 1.89
CA PHE A 152 4.09 -0.22 2.61
C PHE A 152 3.28 -1.45 2.99
N TRP A 153 4.01 -2.53 3.23
CA TRP A 153 3.57 -3.61 4.11
C TRP A 153 4.24 -3.45 5.47
N SER A 154 3.52 -3.76 6.55
CA SER A 154 4.15 -3.94 7.86
C SER A 154 3.65 -5.18 8.56
N PHE A 155 4.55 -5.93 9.19
CA PHE A 155 4.27 -7.08 10.01
C PHE A 155 4.66 -6.75 11.44
N THR A 156 3.67 -6.63 12.31
CA THR A 156 3.87 -6.21 13.70
C THR A 156 3.53 -7.37 14.63
N PRO A 157 4.47 -7.86 15.46
CA PRO A 157 4.16 -8.83 16.49
C PRO A 157 3.09 -8.29 17.44
N VAL A 158 2.11 -9.12 17.77
CA VAL A 158 1.09 -8.82 18.79
C VAL A 158 0.87 -10.04 19.68
N ASP A 159 0.00 -9.89 20.69
CA ASP A 159 -0.25 -10.93 21.69
C ASP A 159 -0.66 -12.28 21.09
N ASN A 160 -0.34 -13.36 21.82
CA ASN A 160 -0.69 -14.75 21.50
C ASN A 160 -0.05 -15.31 20.21
N GLY A 161 1.15 -14.84 19.88
CA GLY A 161 1.90 -15.31 18.70
C GLY A 161 1.19 -14.97 17.39
N LYS A 162 0.42 -13.88 17.38
CA LYS A 162 -0.22 -13.34 16.18
C LYS A 162 0.63 -12.20 15.65
N ILE A 163 0.46 -11.92 14.37
CA ILE A 163 1.08 -10.81 13.67
C ILE A 163 -0.03 -9.97 13.05
N LEU A 164 0.00 -8.66 13.30
CA LEU A 164 -0.78 -7.68 12.58
C LEU A 164 -0.09 -7.39 11.25
N VAL A 165 -0.72 -7.79 10.15
CA VAL A 165 -0.32 -7.46 8.80
C VAL A 165 -1.07 -6.22 8.37
N ARG A 166 -0.35 -5.16 8.01
CA ARG A 166 -0.90 -3.95 7.39
C ARG A 166 -0.42 -3.84 5.96
N TYR A 167 -1.33 -3.49 5.06
CA TYR A 167 -1.05 -3.16 3.68
C TYR A 167 -1.67 -1.81 3.35
N GLN A 168 -0.86 -0.80 3.04
CA GLN A 168 -1.31 0.56 2.84
C GLN A 168 -0.67 1.15 1.59
N VAL A 169 -1.48 1.67 0.66
CA VAL A 169 -0.98 2.25 -0.60
C VAL A 169 -1.87 3.42 -1.01
N HIS A 170 -1.21 4.49 -1.43
CA HIS A 170 -1.79 5.54 -2.25
C HIS A 170 -1.18 5.47 -3.65
N ALA A 171 -2.03 5.47 -4.68
CA ALA A 171 -1.59 5.38 -6.05
C ALA A 171 -2.34 6.40 -6.91
N GLU A 172 -1.61 7.01 -7.82
CA GLU A 172 -2.11 7.91 -8.84
C GLU A 172 -2.00 7.16 -10.17
N PRO A 173 -3.08 6.53 -10.65
CA PRO A 173 -3.01 5.55 -11.75
C PRO A 173 -2.69 6.18 -13.12
N GLY A 174 -2.65 7.52 -13.21
CA GLY A 174 -2.40 8.25 -14.44
C GLY A 174 -3.51 8.09 -15.49
N GLY A 175 -3.23 8.62 -16.68
CA GLY A 175 -4.15 8.56 -17.82
C GLY A 175 -5.46 9.30 -17.59
N SER A 176 -6.51 8.87 -18.30
CA SER A 176 -7.85 9.47 -18.29
C SER A 176 -8.85 8.72 -17.41
N LEU A 177 -8.38 7.86 -16.50
CA LEU A 177 -9.23 7.08 -15.60
C LEU A 177 -10.01 8.01 -14.66
N PRO A 178 -11.35 8.04 -14.71
CA PRO A 178 -12.10 8.87 -13.79
C PRO A 178 -11.90 8.43 -12.33
N SER A 179 -11.64 9.38 -11.43
CA SER A 179 -11.31 9.08 -10.02
C SER A 179 -12.42 8.30 -9.30
N TRP A 180 -13.69 8.55 -9.61
CA TRP A 180 -14.81 7.78 -9.06
C TRP A 180 -14.73 6.28 -9.43
N LEU A 181 -14.24 5.97 -10.63
CA LEU A 181 -14.08 4.60 -11.10
C LEU A 181 -12.87 3.93 -10.44
N ALA A 182 -11.76 4.66 -10.34
CA ALA A 182 -10.59 4.19 -9.57
C ALA A 182 -10.95 3.92 -8.10
N ASN A 183 -11.66 4.83 -7.45
CA ASN A 183 -12.09 4.69 -6.06
C ASN A 183 -13.12 3.56 -5.88
N SER A 184 -13.86 3.17 -6.92
CA SER A 184 -14.82 2.06 -6.81
C SER A 184 -14.16 0.69 -6.58
N VAL A 185 -12.88 0.54 -6.94
CA VAL A 185 -12.10 -0.71 -6.80
C VAL A 185 -11.01 -0.63 -5.74
N VAL A 186 -10.86 0.53 -5.08
CA VAL A 186 -9.78 0.80 -4.11
C VAL A 186 -9.84 -0.12 -2.89
N VAL A 187 -11.04 -0.57 -2.50
CA VAL A 187 -11.29 -1.47 -1.37
C VAL A 187 -10.99 -2.92 -1.73
N ASP A 188 -11.25 -3.32 -2.97
CA ASP A 188 -11.11 -4.70 -3.42
C ASP A 188 -9.64 -5.12 -3.52
N THR A 189 -8.75 -4.20 -3.89
CA THR A 189 -7.31 -4.43 -3.97
C THR A 189 -6.71 -4.99 -2.67
N PRO A 190 -6.77 -4.29 -1.52
CA PRO A 190 -6.27 -4.84 -0.26
C PRO A 190 -7.10 -6.03 0.21
N TYR A 191 -8.42 -6.01 0.03
CA TYR A 191 -9.28 -7.09 0.51
C TYR A 191 -8.92 -8.45 -0.09
N TYR A 192 -8.94 -8.56 -1.42
CA TYR A 192 -8.68 -9.83 -2.10
C TYR A 192 -7.20 -10.23 -2.01
N THR A 193 -6.28 -9.26 -2.06
CA THR A 193 -4.84 -9.53 -1.89
C THR A 193 -4.56 -10.18 -0.53
N MET A 194 -5.09 -9.61 0.56
CA MET A 194 -4.86 -10.13 1.90
C MET A 194 -5.65 -11.41 2.17
N ALA A 195 -6.85 -11.55 1.61
CA ALA A 195 -7.60 -12.81 1.69
C ALA A 195 -6.86 -13.97 1.00
N ASN A 196 -6.34 -13.75 -0.21
CA ASN A 196 -5.57 -14.75 -0.95
C ASN A 196 -4.22 -15.07 -0.29
N MET A 197 -3.60 -14.08 0.35
CA MET A 197 -2.37 -14.27 1.13
C MET A 197 -2.54 -15.39 2.16
N VAL A 198 -3.68 -15.50 2.84
CA VAL A 198 -3.92 -16.52 3.87
C VAL A 198 -3.74 -17.95 3.32
N GLU A 199 -4.15 -18.21 2.08
CA GLU A 199 -3.94 -19.52 1.44
C GLU A 199 -2.49 -19.75 1.02
N MET A 200 -1.78 -18.69 0.68
CA MET A 200 -0.35 -18.78 0.38
C MET A 200 0.44 -19.14 1.63
N LEU A 201 0.17 -18.51 2.78
CA LEU A 201 0.88 -18.74 4.05
C LEU A 201 0.79 -20.19 4.56
N LYS A 202 -0.19 -20.97 4.09
CA LYS A 202 -0.32 -22.40 4.43
C LYS A 202 0.62 -23.31 3.64
N LYS A 203 1.28 -22.82 2.59
CA LYS A 203 2.15 -23.65 1.74
C LYS A 203 3.48 -23.93 2.46
N GLU A 204 3.91 -25.19 2.44
CA GLU A 204 5.13 -25.65 3.12
C GLU A 204 6.36 -24.82 2.79
N LYS A 205 6.53 -24.42 1.52
CA LYS A 205 7.67 -23.61 1.09
C LYS A 205 7.81 -22.27 1.82
N TYR A 206 6.73 -21.71 2.35
CA TYR A 206 6.78 -20.49 3.14
C TYR A 206 6.83 -20.79 4.65
N GLN A 207 6.11 -21.82 5.11
CA GLN A 207 6.15 -22.21 6.53
C GLN A 207 7.53 -22.68 7.00
N GLN A 208 8.33 -23.23 6.09
CA GLN A 208 9.69 -23.70 6.35
C GLN A 208 10.74 -22.68 5.89
N ALA A 209 10.33 -21.47 5.51
CA ALA A 209 11.26 -20.47 5.01
C ALA A 209 12.11 -19.90 6.15
N GLU A 210 13.41 -19.87 5.91
CA GLU A 210 14.40 -19.24 6.77
C GLU A 210 15.02 -18.08 6.00
N ILE A 211 14.85 -16.86 6.51
CA ILE A 211 15.46 -15.66 5.93
C ILE A 211 16.48 -15.14 6.93
N SER A 212 17.76 -15.31 6.62
CA SER A 212 18.87 -14.97 7.54
C SER A 212 18.84 -13.55 8.12
N LEU A 213 18.18 -12.61 7.43
CA LEU A 213 18.05 -11.20 7.81
C LEU A 213 16.74 -10.87 8.54
N ILE A 214 15.84 -11.84 8.72
CA ILE A 214 14.53 -11.66 9.38
C ILE A 214 14.43 -12.64 10.54
N LYS A 215 14.14 -12.13 11.73
CA LYS A 215 13.97 -12.89 12.96
C LYS A 215 12.49 -13.14 13.25
N ASN A 216 12.18 -14.34 13.70
CA ASN A 216 10.87 -14.69 14.23
C ASN A 216 10.70 -14.20 15.68
N VAL A 217 9.44 -14.10 16.10
CA VAL A 217 9.08 -13.78 17.48
C VAL A 217 9.38 -15.02 18.33
N GLN A 218 10.07 -14.84 19.45
CA GLN A 218 10.41 -15.93 20.38
C GLN A 218 9.21 -16.34 21.26
#